data_AF-A0A543JB99-F1
#
_entry.id   AF-A0A543JB99-F1
#
_cell.length_a   1.000
_cell.length_b   1.000
_cell.length_c   1.000
_cell.angle_alpha   90.00
_cell.angle_beta   90.00
_cell.angle_gamma   90.00
#
_symmetry.space_group_name_H-M   'P 1'
#
loop_
_entity.id
_entity.type
_entity.pdbx_description
1 polymer ?
#
loop_
_entity_poly.entity_id
_entity_poly.type
_entity_poly.pdbx_seq_one_letter_code
_entity_poly.pdbx_strand_id
1 'polypeptide(L)'
;MTAKFDVRLDGIGEFAGSSVRRGDRFDQVMAALEAAKVGRESFGKMPSSGDVHASYEERVTSTMNDLKECAEAMRDIAESLRDTMDDYKGVDGGIGEVLTDIVQGLEGLTIPKVGG
;
A
#
# COMPACT_ATOMS: atom_id res chain seq x y z
N MET A 1 19.59 21.79 14.11
CA MET A 1 19.03 21.78 12.75
C MET A 1 17.85 20.82 12.76
N THR A 2 16.66 21.29 13.13
CA THR A 2 15.44 20.49 13.08
C THR A 2 14.99 20.52 11.62
N ALA A 3 15.26 19.44 10.89
CA ALA A 3 14.69 19.28 9.55
C ALA A 3 13.17 19.25 9.70
N LYS A 4 12.51 20.32 9.24
CA LYS A 4 11.06 20.36 9.11
C LYS A 4 10.73 19.54 7.87
N PHE A 5 10.53 18.23 8.04
CA PHE A 5 10.06 17.39 6.97
C PHE A 5 8.62 17.83 6.65
N ASP A 6 8.45 18.53 5.53
CA ASP A 6 7.13 18.86 5.01
C ASP A 6 6.54 17.61 4.39
N VAL A 7 5.80 16.84 5.19
CA VAL A 7 5.24 15.55 4.79
C VAL A 7 3.97 15.80 4.00
N ARG A 8 4.02 15.42 2.73
CA ARG A 8 2.91 15.52 1.78
C ARG A 8 1.93 14.37 1.97
N LEU A 9 1.05 14.49 2.99
CA LEU A 9 0.03 13.48 3.31
C LEU A 9 -0.94 13.23 2.13
N ASP A 10 -1.21 14.26 1.34
CA ASP A 10 -1.94 14.18 0.08
C ASP A 10 -1.27 13.19 -0.89
N GLY A 11 0.03 13.34 -1.10
CA GLY A 11 0.83 12.46 -1.96
C GLY A 11 0.89 11.02 -1.47
N ILE A 12 0.99 10.81 -0.15
CA ILE A 12 0.94 9.48 0.45
C ILE A 12 -0.42 8.82 0.17
N GLY A 13 -1.51 9.57 0.32
CA GLY A 13 -2.86 9.08 0.05
C GLY A 13 -3.11 8.75 -1.41
N GLU A 14 -2.65 9.60 -2.32
CA GLU A 14 -2.72 9.33 -3.75
C GLU A 14 -1.94 8.07 -4.14
N PHE A 15 -0.74 7.88 -3.58
CA PHE A 15 0.06 6.71 -3.85
C PHE A 15 -0.59 5.44 -3.29
N ALA A 16 -1.11 5.46 -2.07
CA ALA A 16 -1.88 4.35 -1.50
C ALA A 16 -3.09 3.98 -2.38
N GLY A 17 -3.85 4.98 -2.84
CA GLY A 17 -4.94 4.76 -3.78
C GLY A 17 -4.48 4.18 -5.12
N SER A 18 -3.31 4.60 -5.62
CA SER A 18 -2.72 4.02 -6.83
C SER A 18 -2.31 2.57 -6.66
N SER A 19 -1.79 2.20 -5.49
CA SER A 19 -1.39 0.83 -5.18
C SER A 19 -2.59 -0.11 -5.12
N VAL A 20 -3.71 0.30 -4.50
CA VAL A 20 -4.97 -0.47 -4.57
C VAL A 20 -5.39 -0.74 -6.02
N ARG A 21 -5.41 0.31 -6.87
CA ARG A 21 -5.78 0.15 -8.29
C ARG A 21 -4.84 -0.78 -9.05
N ARG A 22 -3.56 -0.84 -8.68
CA ARG A 22 -2.60 -1.80 -9.25
C ARG A 22 -2.91 -3.23 -8.79
N GLY A 23 -3.26 -3.42 -7.53
CA GLY A 23 -3.75 -4.71 -7.01
C GLY A 23 -4.97 -5.21 -7.79
N ASP A 24 -5.99 -4.35 -7.95
CA ASP A 24 -7.19 -4.68 -8.74
C ASP A 24 -6.86 -5.01 -10.20
N ARG A 25 -5.84 -4.34 -10.76
CA ARG A 25 -5.38 -4.62 -12.12
C ARG A 25 -4.71 -5.99 -12.24
N PHE A 26 -3.97 -6.43 -11.23
CA PHE A 26 -3.44 -7.79 -11.19
C PHE A 26 -4.57 -8.83 -11.17
N ASP A 27 -5.64 -8.60 -10.40
CA ASP A 27 -6.81 -9.48 -10.40
C ASP A 27 -7.46 -9.59 -11.80
N GLN A 28 -7.59 -8.46 -12.50
CA GLN A 28 -8.13 -8.44 -13.86
C GLN A 28 -7.23 -9.22 -14.83
N VAL A 29 -5.91 -9.10 -14.70
CA VAL A 29 -4.96 -9.84 -15.53
C VAL A 29 -5.04 -11.34 -15.23
N MET A 30 -5.13 -11.75 -13.96
CA MET A 30 -5.32 -13.14 -13.57
C MET A 30 -6.61 -13.71 -14.15
N ALA A 31 -7.73 -12.97 -14.06
CA ALA A 31 -9.00 -13.39 -14.64
C ALA A 31 -8.93 -13.54 -16.17
N ALA A 32 -8.23 -12.62 -16.85
CA ALA A 32 -8.01 -12.68 -18.30
C ALA A 32 -7.12 -13.86 -18.70
N LEU A 33 -6.07 -14.16 -17.93
CA LEU A 33 -5.20 -15.30 -18.17
C LEU A 33 -5.92 -16.62 -17.95
N GLU A 34 -6.72 -16.74 -16.89
CA GLU A 34 -7.52 -17.93 -16.62
C GLU A 34 -8.54 -18.17 -17.75
N ALA A 35 -9.20 -17.12 -18.22
CA ALA A 35 -10.14 -17.21 -19.35
C ALA A 35 -9.46 -17.57 -20.68
N ALA A 36 -8.18 -17.20 -20.86
CA ALA A 36 -7.40 -17.51 -22.05
C ALA A 36 -6.64 -18.84 -21.97
N LYS A 37 -6.71 -19.53 -20.82
CA LYS A 37 -6.03 -20.81 -20.60
C LYS A 37 -6.55 -21.87 -21.57
N VAL A 38 -5.63 -22.60 -22.20
CA VAL A 38 -5.96 -23.65 -23.16
C VAL A 38 -5.81 -25.03 -22.54
N GLY A 39 -6.73 -25.94 -22.85
CA GLY A 39 -6.69 -27.30 -22.35
C GLY A 39 -5.74 -28.21 -23.14
N ARG A 40 -5.60 -29.44 -22.64
CA ARG A 40 -4.75 -30.50 -23.19
C ARG A 40 -4.94 -30.71 -24.70
N GLU A 41 -6.17 -30.59 -25.16
CA GLU A 41 -6.58 -30.74 -26.56
C GLU A 41 -5.87 -29.78 -27.51
N SER A 42 -5.41 -28.62 -27.02
CA SER A 42 -4.73 -27.60 -27.83
C SER A 42 -3.28 -27.97 -28.21
N PHE A 43 -2.73 -29.03 -27.62
CA PHE A 43 -1.33 -29.46 -27.83
C PHE A 43 -1.20 -30.68 -28.76
N GLY A 44 -2.32 -31.26 -29.21
CA GLY A 44 -2.32 -32.41 -30.12
C GLY A 44 -1.91 -33.74 -29.46
N LYS A 45 -1.70 -34.78 -30.29
CA LYS A 45 -1.55 -36.19 -29.85
C LYS A 45 -0.17 -36.79 -30.09
N MET A 46 0.83 -36.00 -30.47
CA MET A 46 2.19 -36.49 -30.68
C MET A 46 2.79 -37.00 -29.35
N PRO A 47 3.72 -37.98 -29.36
CA PRO A 47 4.30 -38.52 -28.12
C PRO A 47 4.84 -37.45 -27.16
N SER A 48 5.49 -36.41 -27.70
CA SER A 48 6.04 -35.30 -26.92
C SER A 48 5.01 -34.23 -26.52
N SER A 49 3.77 -34.28 -27.03
CA SER A 49 2.80 -33.24 -26.71
C SER A 49 2.46 -33.23 -25.22
N GLY A 50 2.53 -34.40 -24.56
CA GLY A 50 2.29 -34.55 -23.12
C GLY A 50 3.18 -33.64 -22.29
N ASP A 51 4.48 -33.74 -22.54
CA ASP A 51 5.49 -32.96 -21.83
C ASP A 51 5.32 -31.46 -22.07
N VAL A 52 5.00 -31.06 -23.32
CA VAL A 52 4.75 -29.65 -23.65
C VAL A 52 3.56 -29.08 -22.87
N HIS A 53 2.46 -29.83 -22.76
CA HIS A 53 1.31 -29.41 -21.96
C HIS A 53 1.64 -29.37 -20.47
N ALA A 54 2.39 -30.36 -19.96
CA ALA A 54 2.80 -30.36 -18.55
C ALA A 54 3.65 -29.11 -18.22
N SER A 55 4.63 -28.77 -19.07
CA SER A 55 5.41 -27.54 -18.91
C SER A 55 4.57 -26.26 -19.07
N TYR A 56 3.54 -26.28 -19.92
CA TYR A 56 2.61 -25.17 -20.03
C TYR A 56 1.81 -24.98 -18.73
N GLU A 57 1.22 -26.04 -18.19
CA GLU A 57 0.46 -26.00 -16.94
C GLU A 57 1.31 -25.52 -15.76
N GLU A 58 2.54 -26.00 -15.65
CA GLU A 58 3.49 -25.57 -14.63
C GLU A 58 3.75 -24.06 -14.72
N ARG A 59 4.03 -23.54 -15.92
CA ARG A 59 4.29 -22.12 -16.15
C ARG A 59 3.07 -21.24 -15.88
N VAL A 60 1.89 -21.67 -16.33
CA VAL A 60 0.64 -20.95 -16.07
C VAL A 60 0.39 -20.89 -14.57
N THR A 61 0.53 -22.00 -13.86
CA THR A 61 0.33 -22.07 -12.41
C THR A 61 1.31 -21.16 -11.67
N SER A 62 2.60 -21.22 -12.02
CA SER A 62 3.63 -20.36 -11.43
C SER A 62 3.30 -18.88 -11.67
N THR A 63 2.97 -18.51 -12.91
CA THR A 63 2.65 -17.12 -13.27
C THR A 63 1.42 -16.62 -12.50
N MET A 64 0.39 -17.45 -12.33
CA MET A 64 -0.81 -17.08 -11.58
C MET A 64 -0.50 -16.85 -10.09
N ASN A 65 0.38 -17.65 -9.50
CA ASN A 65 0.83 -17.44 -8.12
C ASN A 65 1.63 -16.14 -7.99
N ASP A 66 2.58 -15.88 -8.89
CA ASP A 66 3.39 -14.65 -8.86
C ASP A 66 2.51 -13.39 -9.00
N LEU A 67 1.49 -13.43 -9.86
CA LEU A 67 0.54 -12.32 -10.04
C LEU A 67 -0.32 -12.09 -8.79
N LYS A 68 -0.71 -13.18 -8.11
CA LYS A 68 -1.44 -13.10 -6.86
C LYS A 68 -0.59 -12.44 -5.77
N GLU A 69 0.67 -12.85 -5.63
CA GLU A 69 1.61 -12.24 -4.68
C GLU A 69 1.83 -10.75 -4.98
N CYS A 70 1.91 -10.37 -6.26
CA CYS A 70 1.98 -8.96 -6.65
C CYS A 70 0.72 -8.17 -6.26
N ALA A 71 -0.46 -8.77 -6.40
CA ALA A 71 -1.72 -8.15 -6.01
C ALA A 71 -1.79 -7.91 -4.50
N GLU A 72 -1.39 -8.92 -3.70
CA GLU A 72 -1.30 -8.84 -2.24
C GLU A 72 -0.30 -7.77 -1.81
N ALA A 73 0.92 -7.79 -2.34
CA ALA A 73 1.94 -6.79 -2.02
C ALA A 73 1.48 -5.34 -2.29
N MET A 74 0.71 -5.11 -3.36
CA MET A 74 0.17 -3.78 -3.65
C MET A 74 -0.88 -3.33 -2.64
N ARG A 75 -1.68 -4.26 -2.09
CA ARG A 75 -2.65 -3.96 -1.03
C ARG A 75 -1.94 -3.69 0.30
N ASP A 76 -0.93 -4.49 0.64
CA ASP A 76 -0.11 -4.31 1.85
C ASP A 76 0.62 -2.96 1.85
N ILE A 77 1.17 -2.55 0.69
CA ILE A 77 1.76 -1.22 0.51
C ILE A 77 0.71 -0.14 0.75
N ALA A 78 -0.50 -0.29 0.20
CA ALA A 78 -1.56 0.71 0.37
C ALA A 78 -2.01 0.83 1.83
N GLU A 79 -2.12 -0.28 2.55
CA GLU A 79 -2.43 -0.33 3.97
C GLU A 79 -1.33 0.36 4.78
N SER A 80 -0.08 -0.05 4.60
CA SER A 80 1.09 0.53 5.31
C SER A 80 1.18 2.05 5.15
N LEU A 81 0.85 2.57 3.96
CA LEU A 81 0.84 4.01 3.69
C LEU A 81 -0.30 4.75 4.37
N ARG A 82 -1.47 4.12 4.49
CA ARG A 82 -2.61 4.69 5.22
C ARG A 82 -2.31 4.74 6.71
N ASP A 83 -1.76 3.67 7.27
CA ASP A 83 -1.33 3.61 8.66
C ASP A 83 -0.29 4.70 8.94
N THR A 84 0.72 4.82 8.07
CA THR A 84 1.74 5.89 8.18
C THR A 84 1.09 7.28 8.15
N MET A 85 0.09 7.49 7.30
CA MET A 85 -0.60 8.78 7.21
C MET A 85 -1.38 9.09 8.49
N ASP A 86 -2.03 8.09 9.07
CA ASP A 86 -2.79 8.24 10.30
C ASP A 86 -1.88 8.47 11.51
N ASP A 87 -0.70 7.83 11.54
CA ASP A 87 0.36 8.12 12.51
C ASP A 87 0.81 9.58 12.45
N TYR A 88 1.04 10.13 11.25
CA TYR A 88 1.39 11.54 11.09
C TYR A 88 0.31 12.47 11.61
N LYS A 89 -0.96 12.21 11.27
CA LYS A 89 -2.10 13.02 11.77
C LYS A 89 -2.22 12.94 13.30
N GLY A 90 -2.00 11.76 13.87
CA GLY A 90 -2.04 11.55 15.32
C GLY A 90 -0.93 12.30 16.06
N VAL A 91 0.30 12.26 15.55
CA VAL A 91 1.44 12.99 16.12
C VAL A 91 1.24 14.50 16.00
N ASP A 92 0.85 15.00 14.82
CA ASP A 92 0.61 16.44 14.62
C ASP A 92 -0.54 16.96 15.47
N GLY A 93 -1.64 16.20 15.59
CA GLY A 93 -2.76 16.51 16.47
C GLY A 93 -2.34 16.56 17.95
N GLY A 94 -1.64 15.54 18.43
CA GLY A 94 -1.17 15.46 19.82
C GLY A 94 -0.17 16.57 20.18
N ILE A 95 0.72 16.96 19.26
CA ILE A 95 1.62 18.10 19.46
C ILE A 95 0.81 19.41 19.53
N GLY A 96 -0.20 19.57 18.68
CA GLY A 96 -1.08 20.73 18.70
C GLY A 96 -1.82 20.91 20.03
N GLU A 97 -2.35 19.81 20.58
CA GLU A 97 -3.02 19.80 21.89
C GLU A 97 -2.04 20.16 23.01
N VAL A 98 -0.88 19.52 23.08
CA VAL A 98 0.14 19.80 24.10
C VAL A 98 0.61 21.26 24.06
N LEU A 99 0.82 21.81 22.86
CA LEU A 99 1.20 23.22 22.72
C LEU A 99 0.09 24.17 23.15
N THR A 100 -1.17 23.82 22.87
CA THR A 100 -2.35 24.59 23.31
C THR A 100 -2.44 24.60 24.83
N ASP A 101 -2.26 23.44 25.48
CA ASP A 101 -2.26 23.30 26.93
C ASP A 101 -1.13 24.11 27.59
N ILE A 102 0.07 24.09 26.99
CA ILE A 102 1.21 24.90 27.47
C ILE A 102 0.89 26.39 27.37
N VAL A 103 0.34 26.86 26.24
CA VAL A 103 -0.03 28.28 26.06
C VAL A 103 -1.08 28.70 27.10
N GLN A 104 -2.13 27.90 27.28
CA GLN A 104 -3.17 28.18 28.29
C GLN A 104 -2.60 28.19 29.72
N GLY A 105 -1.71 27.26 30.05
CA GLY A 105 -1.03 27.22 31.35
C GLY A 105 -0.11 28.43 31.59
N LEU A 106 0.54 28.93 30.55
CA LEU A 106 1.37 30.14 30.61
C LEU A 106 0.53 31.42 30.72
N GLU A 107 -0.62 31.49 30.05
CA GLU A 107 -1.57 32.62 30.18
C GLU A 107 -2.20 32.69 31.58
N GLY A 108 -2.41 31.54 32.23
CA GLY A 108 -2.88 31.46 33.61
C GLY A 108 -1.84 31.87 34.67
N LEU A 109 -0.55 31.95 34.31
CA LEU A 109 0.53 32.41 35.18
C LEU A 109 0.63 33.94 35.12
N THR A 110 -0.15 34.66 35.93
CA THR A 110 0.13 36.08 36.20
C THR A 110 1.49 36.20 36.90
N ILE A 111 2.52 36.59 36.16
CA ILE A 111 3.82 36.94 36.72
C ILE A 111 3.62 38.20 37.60
N PRO A 112 3.85 38.13 38.92
CA PRO A 112 3.78 39.33 39.73
C PRO A 112 4.85 40.29 39.24
N LYS A 113 4.44 41.51 38.87
CA LYS A 113 5.39 42.60 38.61
C LYS A 113 6.22 42.78 39.88
N VAL A 114 7.49 42.41 39.82
CA VAL A 114 8.45 42.77 40.86
C VAL A 114 8.59 44.29 40.78
N GLY A 115 7.98 44.98 41.74
CA GLY A 115 7.93 46.43 41.81
C GLY A 115 9.32 47.04 41.90
N GLY A 116 9.52 48.16 41.20
CA GLY A 116 10.60 49.11 41.45
C GLY A 116 10.16 50.20 42.44
#